data_AF-A0A166NM04-F1
#
_entry.id   AF-A0A166NM04-F1
#
_cell.length_a   1.000
_cell.length_b   1.000
_cell.length_c   1.000
_cell.angle_alpha   90.00
_cell.angle_beta   90.00
_cell.angle_gamma   90.00
#
_symmetry.space_group_name_H-M   'P 1'
#
loop_
_entity.id
_entity.type
_entity.pdbx_description
1 polymer ?
#
loop_
_entity_poly.entity_id
_entity_poly.type
_entity_poly.pdbx_seq_one_letter_code
_entity_poly.pdbx_strand_id
1 'polypeptide(L)'
;MTIIEEIVILERIIDLIDRGFPLRLNDVRDMADCLLNERDATRVRPRWAENFRALAKDLAIIQGWFTLIQNTIAKYGILDCNIYNFDETRFLIGMLSHAKVVTTSNCRKRPRMKQPGNCEWVSVI
;
A
#
# COMPACT_ATOMS: atom_id res chain seq x y z
N MET A 1 13.25 -20.73 6.46
CA MET A 1 12.61 -19.69 5.64
C MET A 1 12.69 -18.36 6.38
N THR A 2 13.21 -17.35 5.70
CA THR A 2 13.36 -15.97 6.18
C THR A 2 12.36 -15.05 5.48
N ILE A 3 12.10 -13.87 6.05
CA ILE A 3 11.17 -12.88 5.49
C ILE A 3 11.59 -12.45 4.07
N ILE A 4 12.90 -12.32 3.82
CA ILE A 4 13.42 -11.94 2.50
C ILE A 4 13.13 -13.03 1.47
N GLU A 5 13.37 -14.30 1.79
CA GLU A 5 13.05 -15.43 0.91
C GLU A 5 11.55 -15.50 0.62
N GLU A 6 10.70 -15.25 1.63
CA GLU A 6 9.25 -15.18 1.43
C GLU A 6 8.84 -14.06 0.47
N ILE A 7 9.45 -12.87 0.57
CA ILE A 7 9.21 -11.75 -0.35
C ILE A 7 9.63 -12.13 -1.78
N VAL A 8 10.81 -12.71 -1.97
CA VAL A 8 11.30 -13.14 -3.29
C VAL A 8 10.34 -14.16 -3.92
N ILE A 9 9.82 -15.10 -3.14
CA ILE A 9 8.83 -16.07 -3.61
C ILE A 9 7.53 -15.34 -4.02
N LEU A 10 7.07 -14.36 -3.24
CA LEU A 10 5.86 -13.59 -3.57
C LEU A 10 6.00 -12.79 -4.87
N GLU A 11 7.11 -12.09 -5.04
CA GLU A 11 7.40 -11.35 -6.27
C GLU A 11 7.42 -12.28 -7.49
N ARG A 12 8.03 -13.45 -7.35
CA ARG A 12 8.05 -14.46 -8.41
C ARG A 12 6.65 -14.99 -8.73
N ILE A 13 5.80 -15.18 -7.72
CA ILE A 13 4.42 -15.64 -7.92
C ILE A 13 3.61 -14.57 -8.66
N ILE A 14 3.76 -13.30 -8.32
CA ILE A 14 3.09 -12.19 -9.00
C ILE A 14 3.49 -12.15 -10.48
N ASP A 15 4.79 -12.24 -10.79
CA ASP A 15 5.30 -12.34 -12.17
C ASP A 15 4.68 -13.53 -12.93
N LEU A 16 4.60 -14.70 -12.30
CA LEU A 16 4.01 -15.89 -12.93
C LEU A 16 2.51 -15.72 -13.22
N ILE A 17 1.77 -15.11 -12.30
CA ILE A 17 0.34 -14.83 -12.47
C ILE A 17 0.13 -13.81 -13.59
N ASP A 18 0.91 -12.73 -13.63
CA ASP A 18 0.82 -11.69 -14.67
C ASP A 18 1.10 -12.26 -16.06
N ARG A 19 2.03 -13.22 -16.15
CA ARG A 19 2.35 -13.96 -17.37
C ARG A 19 1.33 -15.04 -17.75
N GLY A 20 0.28 -15.23 -16.95
CA GLY A 20 -0.80 -16.18 -17.20
C GLY A 20 -0.48 -17.63 -16.84
N PHE A 21 0.59 -17.89 -16.06
CA PHE A 21 0.91 -19.24 -15.60
C PHE A 21 0.08 -19.60 -14.35
N PRO A 22 -0.57 -20.77 -14.32
CA PRO A 22 -1.36 -21.19 -13.16
C PRO A 22 -0.46 -21.58 -11.99
N LEU A 23 -0.67 -20.97 -10.83
CA LEU A 23 0.08 -21.24 -9.61
C LEU A 23 -0.31 -22.61 -9.01
N ARG A 24 0.61 -23.58 -8.99
CA ARG A 24 0.42 -24.85 -8.26
C ARG A 24 1.11 -24.79 -6.90
N LEU A 25 0.51 -25.43 -5.90
CA LEU A 25 1.09 -25.51 -4.55
C LEU A 25 2.45 -26.21 -4.53
N ASN A 26 2.66 -27.19 -5.41
CA ASN A 26 3.95 -27.85 -5.56
C ASN A 26 5.01 -26.89 -6.10
N ASP A 27 4.68 -26.05 -7.08
CA ASP A 27 5.63 -25.08 -7.63
C ASP A 27 6.11 -24.09 -6.56
N VAL A 28 5.20 -23.63 -5.70
CA VAL A 28 5.53 -22.73 -4.56
C VAL A 28 6.44 -23.43 -3.55
N ARG A 29 6.17 -24.71 -3.29
CA ARG A 29 7.01 -25.53 -2.41
C ARG A 29 8.40 -25.77 -3.00
N ASP A 30 8.47 -26.05 -4.30
CA ASP A 30 9.72 -26.31 -5.00
C ASP A 30 10.58 -25.05 -5.04
N MET A 31 10.00 -23.87 -5.29
CA MET A 31 10.70 -22.58 -5.18
C MET A 31 11.30 -22.37 -3.78
N ALA A 32 10.51 -22.67 -2.75
CA ALA A 32 10.97 -22.58 -1.37
C ALA A 32 12.08 -23.56 -1.04
N ASP A 33 11.95 -24.81 -1.46
CA ASP A 33 12.96 -25.85 -1.25
C ASP A 33 14.24 -25.56 -2.04
N CYS A 34 14.16 -24.96 -3.24
CA CYS A 34 15.32 -24.47 -4.00
C CYS A 34 16.11 -23.42 -3.20
N LEU A 35 15.44 -22.39 -2.70
CA LEU A 35 16.09 -21.32 -1.92
C LEU A 35 16.72 -21.85 -0.61
N LEU A 36 16.05 -22.81 0.05
CA LEU A 36 16.59 -23.43 1.26
C LEU A 36 17.80 -24.31 0.94
N ASN A 37 17.76 -25.06 -0.16
CA ASN A 37 18.86 -25.90 -0.59
C ASN A 37 20.10 -25.10 -0.99
N GLU A 38 19.94 -23.91 -1.56
CA GLU A 38 21.05 -22.98 -1.84
C GLU A 38 21.79 -22.51 -0.59
N ARG A 39 21.16 -22.61 0.59
CA ARG A 39 21.73 -22.22 1.89
C ARG A 39 22.02 -23.40 2.81
N ASP A 40 22.04 -24.62 2.27
CA ASP A 40 22.18 -25.87 3.04
C ASP A 40 21.16 -25.99 4.20
N ALA A 41 19.96 -25.46 4.01
CA ALA A 41 18.88 -25.49 4.99
C ALA A 41 17.89 -26.63 4.73
N THR A 42 17.20 -27.06 5.79
CA THR A 42 16.17 -28.10 5.70
C THR A 42 14.96 -27.61 4.90
N ARG A 43 14.40 -28.51 4.08
CA ARG A 43 13.16 -28.32 3.30
C ARG A 43 11.97 -27.82 4.14
N VAL A 44 11.02 -27.17 3.46
CA VAL A 44 9.81 -26.66 4.10
C VAL A 44 8.88 -27.78 4.59
N ARG A 45 8.09 -27.46 5.62
CA ARG A 45 7.09 -28.38 6.18
C ARG A 45 5.98 -28.68 5.15
N PRO A 46 5.33 -29.85 5.21
CA PRO A 46 4.33 -30.26 4.21
C PRO A 46 3.17 -29.28 3.98
N ARG A 47 2.71 -28.58 5.03
CA ARG A 47 1.62 -27.57 4.96
C ARG A 47 2.11 -26.14 4.76
N TRP A 48 3.40 -25.93 4.55
CA TRP A 48 3.96 -24.59 4.44
C TRP A 48 3.38 -23.84 3.23
N ALA A 49 3.29 -24.49 2.06
CA ALA A 49 2.75 -23.85 0.84
C ALA A 49 1.26 -23.45 0.98
N GLU A 50 0.47 -24.22 1.73
CA GLU A 50 -0.94 -23.89 2.01
C GLU A 50 -1.06 -22.64 2.89
N ASN A 51 -0.28 -22.61 3.98
CA ASN A 51 -0.22 -21.46 4.89
C ASN A 51 0.33 -20.21 4.17
N PHE A 52 1.37 -20.41 3.36
CA PHE A 52 1.98 -19.35 2.57
C PHE A 52 0.98 -18.78 1.56
N ARG A 53 0.19 -19.62 0.88
CA ARG A 53 -0.87 -19.15 -0.03
C ARG A 53 -1.92 -18.29 0.69
N ALA A 54 -2.28 -18.62 1.93
CA ALA A 54 -3.19 -17.80 2.72
C ALA A 54 -2.59 -16.42 3.02
N LEU A 55 -1.34 -16.39 3.52
CA LEU A 55 -0.60 -15.15 3.80
C LEU A 55 -0.33 -14.32 2.54
N ALA A 56 0.00 -14.96 1.43
CA ALA A 56 0.28 -14.33 0.14
C ALA A 56 -0.91 -13.58 -0.43
N LYS A 57 -2.13 -14.10 -0.24
CA LYS A 57 -3.36 -13.41 -0.66
C LYS A 57 -3.55 -12.12 0.10
N ASP A 58 -3.34 -12.16 1.41
CA ASP A 58 -3.44 -10.97 2.26
C ASP A 58 -2.36 -9.95 1.87
N LEU A 59 -1.13 -10.40 1.63
CA LEU A 59 -0.05 -9.50 1.23
C LEU A 59 -0.26 -8.90 -0.17
N ALA A 60 -0.77 -9.67 -1.15
CA ALA A 60 -1.07 -9.15 -2.48
C ALA A 60 -2.17 -8.07 -2.45
N ILE A 61 -3.19 -8.26 -1.60
CA ILE A 61 -4.23 -7.25 -1.37
C ILE A 61 -3.62 -5.99 -0.75
N ILE A 62 -2.78 -6.15 0.28
CA ILE A 62 -2.11 -5.05 0.96
C ILE A 62 -1.17 -4.30 -0.01
N GLN A 63 -0.37 -5.01 -0.81
CA GLN A 63 0.51 -4.43 -1.82
C GLN A 63 -0.27 -3.70 -2.92
N GLY A 64 -1.39 -4.27 -3.38
CA GLY A 64 -2.30 -3.59 -4.31
C GLY A 64 -2.85 -2.29 -3.73
N TRP A 65 -3.19 -2.28 -2.43
CA TRP A 65 -3.65 -1.09 -1.73
C TRP A 65 -2.55 -0.03 -1.61
N PHE A 66 -1.32 -0.41 -1.28
CA PHE A 66 -0.18 0.50 -1.25
C PHE A 66 0.13 1.09 -2.64
N THR A 67 0.05 0.26 -3.69
CA THR A 67 0.23 0.70 -5.07
C THR A 67 -0.82 1.73 -5.48
N LEU A 68 -2.08 1.51 -5.11
CA LEU A 68 -3.17 2.46 -5.34
C LEU A 68 -2.90 3.81 -4.65
N ILE A 69 -2.43 3.77 -3.40
CA ILE A 69 -2.07 4.97 -2.65
C ILE A 69 -0.93 5.72 -3.33
N GLN A 70 0.15 5.04 -3.69
CA GLN A 70 1.28 5.66 -4.38
C GLN A 70 0.85 6.29 -5.71
N ASN A 71 0.03 5.60 -6.49
CA ASN A 71 -0.54 6.15 -7.73
C ASN A 71 -1.42 7.37 -7.47
N THR A 72 -2.18 7.39 -6.38
CA THR A 72 -3.02 8.53 -5.97
C THR A 72 -2.16 9.72 -5.54
N ILE A 73 -1.13 9.47 -4.74
CA ILE A 73 -0.13 10.46 -4.32
C ILE A 73 0.53 11.08 -5.55
N ALA A 74 1.02 10.26 -6.47
CA ALA A 74 1.65 10.71 -7.71
C ALA A 74 0.67 11.48 -8.61
N LYS A 75 -0.56 11.00 -8.78
CA LYS A 75 -1.58 11.62 -9.62
C LYS A 75 -1.97 13.02 -9.13
N TYR A 76 -2.05 13.22 -7.83
CA TYR A 76 -2.49 14.49 -7.24
C TYR A 76 -1.33 15.33 -6.68
N GLY A 77 -0.07 14.89 -6.86
CA GLY A 77 1.10 15.58 -6.35
C GLY A 77 1.08 15.78 -4.83
N ILE A 78 0.58 14.79 -4.08
CA ILE A 78 0.47 14.87 -2.63
C ILE A 78 1.90 14.83 -2.04
N LEU A 79 2.37 15.93 -1.47
CA LEU A 79 3.65 15.90 -0.72
C LEU A 79 3.54 15.00 0.50
N ASP A 80 4.67 14.40 0.90
CA ASP A 80 4.75 13.54 2.09
C ASP A 80 4.25 14.23 3.37
N CYS A 81 4.48 15.55 3.50
CA CYS A 81 3.95 16.36 4.62
C CYS A 81 2.41 16.48 4.64
N ASN A 82 1.75 16.22 3.51
CA ASN A 82 0.30 16.26 3.37
C ASN A 82 -0.38 14.89 3.50
N ILE A 83 0.38 13.79 3.59
CA ILE A 83 -0.16 12.42 3.72
C ILE A 83 -1.00 12.27 4.99
N TYR A 84 -0.62 12.96 6.07
CA TYR A 84 -1.28 12.89 7.38
C TYR A 84 -2.17 14.11 7.69
N ASN A 85 -2.46 14.95 6.71
CA ASN A 85 -3.30 16.15 6.88
C ASN A 85 -4.80 15.79 6.89
N PHE A 86 -5.22 15.04 7.91
CA PHE A 86 -6.59 14.60 8.17
C PHE A 86 -7.18 15.26 9.44
N ASP A 87 -6.67 16.43 9.84
CA ASP A 87 -7.00 17.08 11.12
C ASP A 87 -7.86 18.35 10.98
N GLU A 88 -8.03 18.88 9.77
CA GLU A 88 -8.86 20.06 9.52
C GLU A 88 -10.09 19.79 8.63
N THR A 89 -11.13 19.29 9.30
CA THR A 89 -12.54 19.65 9.04
C THR A 89 -13.06 19.49 7.60
N ARG A 90 -13.43 18.26 7.24
CA ARG A 90 -14.21 17.89 6.02
C ARG A 90 -13.42 18.08 4.73
N PHE A 91 -13.35 17.01 3.92
CA PHE A 91 -12.69 16.95 2.61
C PHE A 91 -12.74 18.26 1.81
N LEU A 92 -11.63 19.00 1.80
CA LEU A 92 -11.38 20.11 0.88
C LEU A 92 -10.62 19.54 -0.33
N ILE A 93 -11.36 19.13 -1.36
CA ILE A 93 -10.77 18.78 -2.66
C ILE A 93 -10.48 20.10 -3.41
N GLY A 94 -9.19 20.38 -3.60
CA GLY A 94 -8.63 21.21 -4.67
C GLY A 94 -9.08 22.67 -4.78
N MET A 95 -8.21 23.61 -4.41
CA MET A 95 -8.21 24.95 -5.01
C MET A 95 -7.66 24.87 -6.43
N LEU A 96 -8.53 24.84 -7.45
CA LEU A 96 -8.15 25.31 -8.78
C LEU A 96 -8.13 26.84 -8.72
N SER A 97 -7.02 27.46 -9.10
CA SER A 97 -6.66 28.85 -8.76
C SER A 97 -7.58 29.96 -9.32
N HIS A 98 -8.77 29.66 -9.83
CA HIS A 98 -9.74 30.68 -10.24
C HIS A 98 -11.22 30.40 -9.92
N ALA A 99 -11.61 29.25 -9.34
CA ALA A 99 -13.01 29.03 -8.98
C ALA A 99 -13.18 28.08 -7.79
N LYS A 100 -13.79 28.60 -6.72
CA LYS A 100 -14.17 27.84 -5.53
C LYS A 100 -15.53 27.19 -5.77
N VAL A 101 -15.59 25.87 -5.94
CA VAL A 101 -16.85 25.12 -6.01
C VAL A 101 -17.09 24.48 -4.65
N VAL A 102 -18.13 24.94 -3.94
CA VAL A 102 -18.54 24.39 -2.65
C VAL A 102 -19.82 23.59 -2.86
N THR A 103 -19.75 22.26 -2.74
CA THR A 103 -20.94 21.41 -2.57
C THR A 103 -21.11 21.07 -1.10
N THR A 104 -22.10 21.67 -0.45
CA THR A 104 -22.42 21.38 0.95
C THR A 104 -23.41 20.22 1.03
N SER A 105 -22.99 19.05 1.53
CA SER A 105 -23.93 18.07 2.08
C SER A 105 -24.15 18.38 3.57
N ASN A 106 -25.31 18.97 3.86
CA ASN A 106 -25.80 19.42 5.17
C ASN A 106 -25.37 18.56 6.37
N CYS A 107 -24.71 19.17 7.37
CA CYS A 107 -24.69 18.65 8.75
C CYS A 107 -24.89 19.80 9.75
N ARG A 108 -26.10 19.87 10.30
CA ARG A 108 -26.50 20.80 11.37
C ARG A 108 -25.80 20.43 12.67
N LYS A 109 -24.99 21.34 13.20
CA LYS A 109 -24.91 21.84 14.61
C LYS A 109 -23.47 22.20 14.99
N ARG A 110 -23.31 23.50 15.30
CA ARG A 110 -22.22 24.21 16.00
C ARG A 110 -20.81 24.18 15.38
N PRO A 111 -20.28 25.34 14.91
CA PRO A 111 -18.86 25.46 14.64
C PRO A 111 -18.09 25.49 15.97
N ARG A 112 -17.09 24.61 16.12
CA ARG A 112 -16.04 24.79 17.14
C ARG A 112 -14.91 25.59 16.51
N MET A 113 -14.50 26.65 17.18
CA MET A 113 -13.28 27.40 16.87
C MET A 113 -12.08 26.51 17.25
N LYS A 114 -11.17 26.24 16.31
CA LYS A 114 -9.87 25.61 16.60
C LYS A 114 -8.75 26.63 16.35
N GLN A 115 -7.72 26.53 17.18
CA GLN A 115 -6.57 27.44 17.29
C GLN A 115 -5.68 27.40 16.05
N PRO A 116 -4.95 28.48 15.75
CA PRO A 116 -3.99 28.50 14.64
C PRO A 116 -2.80 27.60 14.98
N GLY A 117 -2.64 26.50 14.24
CA GLY A 117 -1.43 25.69 14.24
C GLY A 117 -0.38 26.33 13.32
N ASN A 118 0.82 26.51 13.83
CA ASN A 118 1.97 27.12 13.14
C ASN A 118 2.30 26.42 11.80
N CYS A 119 2.07 27.13 10.70
CA CYS A 119 2.80 26.93 9.45
C CYS A 119 3.37 28.28 9.04
N GLU A 120 4.69 28.42 9.17
CA GLU A 120 5.44 29.63 8.89
C GLU A 120 5.36 30.01 7.41
N TRP A 121 5.17 31.30 7.12
CA TRP A 121 5.18 31.83 5.78
C TRP A 121 6.61 32.10 5.34
N VAL A 122 7.10 31.40 4.32
CA VAL A 122 8.26 31.83 3.55
C VAL A 122 7.76 32.72 2.42
N SER A 123 8.09 34.01 2.49
CA SER A 123 8.03 34.92 1.34
C SER A 123 9.44 35.03 0.76
N VAL A 124 9.58 34.87 -0.56
CA VAL A 124 10.74 35.35 -1.31
C VAL A 124 10.24 36.30 -2.39
N ILE A 125 10.94 37.42 -2.49
CA ILE A 125 10.65 38.67 -3.22
C ILE A 125 10.62 38.43 -4.73
#